data_AF-A0A2E4F3J8-F1
#
_entry.id   AF-A0A2E4F3J8-F1
#
_cell.length_a   1.000
_cell.length_b   1.000
_cell.length_c   1.000
_cell.angle_alpha   90.00
_cell.angle_beta   90.00
_cell.angle_gamma   90.00
#
_symmetry.space_group_name_H-M   'P 1'
#
loop_
_entity.id
_entity.type
_entity.pdbx_description
1 polymer ?
#
loop_
_entity_poly.entity_id
_entity_poly.type
_entity_poly.pdbx_seq_one_letter_code
_entity_poly.pdbx_strand_id
1 'polypeptide(L)'
;MEFSHLGTYSIDVGTLEFLESYESPLTEPHVEHLVPLSPSSAVRKWATHVFRPVGNQGMLRITIIDASIIGEALSVDQDFKSLFTTEQAGRYTARLDVIIDILDERHISRAYATGKAETTVTVSEDASLAERDAIMSDLTGRLLKTLHDAVTPQVESFLAPYLH
;
A
#
# COMPACT_ATOMS: atom_id res chain seq x y z
N MET A 1 -6.71 12.83 -0.28
CA MET A 1 -5.37 12.63 -0.87
C MET A 1 -5.45 12.88 -2.35
N GLU A 2 -4.68 13.84 -2.84
CA GLU A 2 -4.63 14.15 -4.27
C GLU A 2 -3.44 13.44 -4.93
N PHE A 3 -3.73 12.55 -5.88
CA PHE A 3 -2.73 11.85 -6.68
C PHE A 3 -2.21 12.70 -7.86
N SER A 4 -2.79 13.88 -8.06
CA SER A 4 -2.63 14.78 -9.22
C SER A 4 -1.19 15.25 -9.50
N HIS A 5 -0.28 15.12 -8.53
CA HIS A 5 1.13 15.51 -8.66
C HIS A 5 2.07 14.33 -8.96
N LEU A 6 1.55 13.10 -8.96
CA LEU A 6 2.33 11.91 -9.30
C LEU A 6 2.44 11.81 -10.83
N GLY A 7 3.64 11.54 -11.34
CA GLY A 7 3.84 11.28 -12.76
C GLY A 7 3.00 10.09 -13.22
N THR A 8 2.48 10.16 -14.45
CA THR A 8 1.77 9.05 -15.09
C THR A 8 2.67 8.36 -16.11
N TYR A 9 2.63 7.04 -16.15
CA TYR A 9 3.28 6.21 -17.15
C TYR A 9 2.26 5.70 -18.16
N SER A 10 2.45 6.09 -19.42
CA SER A 10 1.79 5.42 -20.54
C SER A 10 2.51 4.09 -20.76
N ILE A 11 1.80 2.98 -20.61
CA ILE A 11 2.36 1.64 -20.75
C ILE A 11 1.73 0.92 -21.94
N ASP A 12 2.57 0.33 -22.80
CA ASP A 12 2.18 -0.46 -23.97
C ASP A 12 1.57 -1.81 -23.57
N VAL A 13 0.41 -1.77 -22.93
CA VAL A 13 -0.41 -2.93 -22.61
C VAL A 13 -1.88 -2.64 -22.90
N GLY A 14 -2.66 -3.69 -23.17
CA GLY A 14 -4.10 -3.57 -23.44
C GLY A 14 -4.97 -3.43 -22.18
N THR A 15 -4.55 -3.99 -21.05
CA THR A 15 -5.35 -3.99 -19.82
C THR A 15 -4.52 -3.82 -18.55
N LEU A 16 -5.18 -3.37 -17.49
CA LEU A 16 -4.66 -3.30 -16.12
C LEU A 16 -5.42 -4.31 -15.26
N GLU A 17 -4.71 -5.22 -14.60
CA GLU A 17 -5.26 -6.24 -13.70
C GLU A 17 -4.73 -6.04 -12.29
N PHE A 18 -5.57 -6.36 -11.30
CA PHE A 18 -5.21 -6.36 -9.89
C PHE A 18 -5.40 -7.75 -9.30
N LEU A 19 -4.35 -8.29 -8.69
CA LEU A 19 -4.41 -9.52 -7.91
C LEU A 19 -4.09 -9.17 -6.46
N GLU A 20 -4.99 -9.49 -5.55
CA GLU A 20 -4.75 -9.32 -4.11
C GLU A 20 -4.43 -10.69 -3.51
N SER A 21 -3.17 -10.90 -3.15
CA SER A 21 -2.71 -12.13 -2.48
C SER A 21 -2.70 -11.98 -0.96
N TYR A 22 -2.80 -10.74 -0.47
CA TYR A 22 -2.94 -10.45 0.94
C TYR A 22 -4.36 -10.76 1.43
N GLU A 23 -4.48 -11.69 2.38
CA GLU A 23 -5.74 -11.94 3.09
C GLU A 23 -5.71 -11.22 4.44
N SER A 24 -6.49 -10.14 4.58
CA SER A 24 -6.63 -9.44 5.86
C SER A 24 -7.26 -10.37 6.89
N PRO A 25 -6.63 -10.58 8.07
CA PRO A 25 -7.19 -11.41 9.13
C PRO A 25 -8.48 -10.85 9.75
N LEU A 26 -8.79 -9.56 9.50
CA LEU A 26 -9.95 -8.84 10.06
C LEU A 26 -10.01 -8.87 11.60
N THR A 27 -8.87 -9.07 12.25
CA THR A 27 -8.75 -9.17 13.71
C THR A 27 -7.45 -8.54 14.17
N GLU A 28 -7.42 -8.04 15.40
CA GLU A 28 -6.20 -7.57 16.04
C GLU A 28 -5.05 -8.61 15.94
N PRO A 29 -3.78 -8.17 15.78
CA PRO A 29 -3.33 -6.77 15.77
C PRO A 29 -3.49 -6.07 14.40
N HIS A 30 -4.12 -6.72 13.41
CA HIS A 30 -4.35 -6.18 12.07
C HIS A 30 -5.56 -5.24 12.06
N VAL A 31 -5.32 -3.97 11.77
CA VAL A 31 -6.32 -2.90 11.84
C VAL A 31 -6.57 -2.22 10.49
N GLU A 32 -6.01 -2.72 9.39
CA GLU A 32 -6.20 -2.13 8.05
C GLU A 32 -7.66 -2.13 7.56
N HIS A 33 -8.51 -2.97 8.15
CA HIS A 33 -9.95 -3.01 7.87
C HIS A 33 -10.76 -1.97 8.65
N LEU A 34 -10.15 -1.35 9.68
CA LEU A 34 -10.76 -0.34 10.53
C LEU A 34 -10.40 1.08 10.10
N VAL A 35 -9.42 1.25 9.21
CA VAL A 35 -8.99 2.58 8.76
C VAL A 35 -9.89 3.11 7.63
N PRO A 36 -10.09 4.44 7.53
CA PRO A 36 -10.94 5.04 6.49
C PRO A 36 -10.52 4.71 5.04
N LEU A 37 -9.22 4.47 4.83
CA LEU A 37 -8.66 4.07 3.56
C LEU A 37 -7.61 2.96 3.78
N SER A 38 -7.97 1.73 3.45
CA SER A 38 -7.06 0.59 3.58
C SER A 38 -5.90 0.68 2.59
N PRO A 39 -4.69 0.17 2.93
CA PRO A 39 -3.54 0.19 2.02
C PRO A 39 -3.83 -0.47 0.67
N SER A 40 -4.56 -1.58 0.65
CA SER A 40 -4.96 -2.27 -0.60
C SER A 40 -5.82 -1.38 -1.50
N SER A 41 -6.86 -0.74 -0.95
CA SER A 41 -7.70 0.21 -1.70
C SER A 41 -6.90 1.41 -2.19
N ALA A 42 -5.94 1.87 -1.38
CA ALA A 42 -5.08 2.98 -1.69
C ALA A 42 -4.14 2.66 -2.86
N VAL A 43 -3.52 1.47 -2.87
CA VAL A 43 -2.66 0.99 -3.97
C VAL A 43 -3.44 0.84 -5.26
N ARG A 44 -4.65 0.27 -5.22
CA ARG A 44 -5.48 0.14 -6.42
C ARG A 44 -5.78 1.50 -7.05
N LYS A 45 -6.14 2.50 -6.24
CA LYS A 45 -6.38 3.88 -6.70
C LYS A 45 -5.10 4.51 -7.26
N TRP A 46 -3.98 4.36 -6.56
CA TRP A 46 -2.68 4.86 -6.97
C TRP A 46 -2.23 4.25 -8.31
N ALA A 47 -2.26 2.92 -8.45
CA ALA A 47 -1.83 2.24 -9.67
C ALA A 47 -2.72 2.57 -10.86
N THR A 48 -4.05 2.68 -10.64
CA THR A 48 -4.97 3.14 -11.67
C THR A 48 -4.68 4.58 -12.08
N HIS A 49 -4.13 5.41 -11.19
CA HIS A 49 -3.75 6.77 -11.51
C HIS A 49 -2.43 6.83 -12.29
N VAL A 50 -1.42 6.13 -11.79
CA VAL A 50 -0.03 6.15 -12.26
C VAL A 50 0.13 5.40 -13.57
N PHE A 51 -0.49 4.23 -13.74
CA PHE A 51 -0.34 3.42 -14.95
C PHE A 51 -1.52 3.61 -15.89
N ARG A 52 -1.21 4.04 -17.13
CA ARG A 52 -2.17 4.25 -18.21
C ARG A 52 -1.89 3.25 -19.34
N PRO A 53 -2.67 2.17 -19.44
CA PRO A 53 -2.64 1.29 -20.60
C PRO A 53 -2.96 2.08 -21.87
N VAL A 54 -2.04 2.09 -22.84
CA VAL A 54 -2.22 2.73 -24.16
C VAL A 54 -2.06 1.74 -25.32
N GLY A 55 -1.61 0.53 -25.03
CA GLY A 55 -1.42 -0.54 -26.01
C GLY A 55 -2.70 -1.32 -26.28
N ASN A 56 -2.56 -2.40 -27.06
CA ASN A 56 -3.67 -3.28 -27.44
C ASN A 56 -3.41 -4.77 -27.11
N GLN A 57 -2.21 -5.13 -26.66
CA GLN A 57 -1.81 -6.50 -26.34
C GLN A 57 -1.22 -6.59 -24.94
N GLY A 58 -1.24 -7.80 -24.35
CA GLY A 58 -0.72 -8.03 -23.02
C GLY A 58 -1.48 -7.27 -21.91
N MET A 59 -0.96 -7.36 -20.69
CA MET A 59 -1.53 -6.73 -19.51
C MET A 59 -0.46 -6.30 -18.52
N LEU A 60 -0.74 -5.25 -17.77
CA LEU A 60 -0.01 -4.91 -16.56
C LEU A 60 -0.76 -5.48 -15.36
N ARG A 61 -0.16 -6.42 -14.63
CA ARG A 61 -0.72 -6.99 -13.41
C ARG A 61 -0.05 -6.38 -12.19
N ILE A 62 -0.85 -5.84 -11.29
CA ILE A 62 -0.42 -5.38 -9.97
C ILE A 62 -0.83 -6.42 -8.95
N THR A 63 0.13 -7.15 -8.41
CA THR A 63 -0.08 -8.13 -7.33
C THR A 63 0.23 -7.48 -5.99
N ILE A 64 -0.75 -7.40 -5.10
CA ILE A 64 -0.61 -6.90 -3.73
C ILE A 64 -0.29 -8.09 -2.83
N ILE A 65 0.96 -8.16 -2.35
CA ILE A 65 1.48 -9.25 -1.53
C ILE A 65 1.24 -8.99 -0.05
N ASP A 66 1.41 -7.74 0.39
CA ASP A 66 1.14 -7.28 1.76
C ASP A 66 0.43 -5.92 1.69
N ALA A 67 -0.60 -5.75 2.52
CA ALA A 67 -1.33 -4.51 2.70
C ALA A 67 -1.78 -4.29 4.15
N SER A 68 -0.96 -4.73 5.10
CA SER A 68 -1.27 -4.73 6.53
C SER A 68 -1.08 -3.37 7.21
N ILE A 69 -1.86 -3.14 8.27
CA ILE A 69 -1.57 -2.15 9.31
C ILE A 69 -1.62 -2.88 10.64
N ILE A 70 -0.49 -2.95 11.33
CA ILE A 70 -0.36 -3.67 12.60
C ILE A 70 -0.27 -2.64 13.74
N GLY A 71 -1.19 -2.74 14.70
CA GLY A 71 -1.18 -1.94 15.92
C GLY A 71 -0.48 -2.66 17.07
N GLU A 72 0.41 -1.96 17.76
CA GLU A 72 1.13 -2.43 18.94
C GLU A 72 0.96 -1.41 20.08
N ALA A 73 0.65 -1.87 21.29
CA ALA A 73 0.67 -1.00 22.46
C ALA A 73 2.11 -0.63 22.84
N LEU A 74 2.36 0.65 23.11
CA LEU A 74 3.63 1.11 23.67
C LEU A 74 3.53 1.06 25.19
N SER A 75 3.81 -0.11 25.78
CA SER A 75 3.92 -0.22 27.24
C SER A 75 5.08 0.65 27.73
N VAL A 76 4.82 1.53 28.71
CA VAL A 76 5.87 2.03 29.59
C VAL A 76 6.08 0.94 30.64
N ASP A 77 7.30 0.44 30.79
CA ASP A 77 7.71 -0.63 31.71
C ASP A 77 6.86 -0.69 32.99
N GLN A 78 5.84 -1.54 33.02
CA GLN A 78 5.28 -2.10 34.24
C GLN A 78 4.86 -3.53 33.96
N ASP A 79 5.43 -4.45 34.74
CA ASP A 79 5.00 -5.83 34.86
C ASP A 79 3.47 -5.96 34.96
N PHE A 80 3.01 -7.17 34.64
CA PHE A 80 1.66 -7.72 34.83
C PHE A 80 0.84 -7.95 33.54
N LYS A 81 0.81 -9.24 33.19
CA LYS A 81 -0.29 -9.93 32.52
C LYS A 81 -1.63 -9.42 33.04
N SER A 82 -2.55 -9.18 32.11
CA SER A 82 -3.97 -8.83 32.31
C SER A 82 -4.21 -7.33 32.43
N LEU A 83 -4.86 -6.79 31.38
CA LEU A 83 -5.93 -5.78 31.37
C LEU A 83 -5.80 -4.93 30.09
N PHE A 84 -6.26 -5.45 28.95
CA PHE A 84 -6.57 -4.60 27.79
C PHE A 84 -7.90 -3.90 28.05
N THR A 85 -7.82 -2.82 28.82
CA THR A 85 -8.86 -1.82 28.95
C THR A 85 -8.13 -0.49 29.03
N THR A 86 -8.17 0.25 27.92
CA THR A 86 -8.05 1.71 27.82
C THR A 86 -6.98 2.36 28.72
N GLU A 87 -5.73 2.56 28.25
CA GLU A 87 -4.76 3.56 28.82
C GLU A 87 -3.32 3.46 28.24
N GLN A 88 -3.13 3.28 26.92
CA GLN A 88 -1.78 3.33 26.32
C GLN A 88 -1.75 3.92 24.92
N ALA A 89 -0.68 4.67 24.61
CA ALA A 89 -0.35 5.10 23.26
C ALA A 89 -0.08 3.88 22.36
N GLY A 90 -0.59 3.92 21.13
CA GLY A 90 -0.44 2.84 20.15
C GLY A 90 0.57 3.20 19.07
N ARG A 91 1.48 2.29 18.74
CA ARG A 91 2.31 2.37 17.54
C ARG A 91 1.66 1.55 16.44
N TYR A 92 1.46 2.18 15.29
CA TYR A 92 0.91 1.53 14.11
C TYR A 92 1.97 1.46 13.03
N THR A 93 2.23 0.25 12.53
CA THR A 93 3.15 -0.01 11.43
C THR A 93 2.34 -0.45 10.22
N ALA A 94 2.38 0.35 9.16
CA ALA A 94 1.73 0.04 7.90
C ALA A 94 2.76 -0.48 6.89
N ARG A 95 2.40 -1.54 6.16
CA ARG A 95 3.24 -2.18 5.15
C ARG A 95 2.50 -2.32 3.82
N LEU A 96 3.26 -2.16 2.75
CA LEU A 96 2.83 -2.47 1.39
C LEU A 96 3.95 -3.21 0.68
N ASP A 97 3.63 -4.35 0.07
CA ASP A 97 4.51 -5.09 -0.84
C ASP A 97 3.73 -5.37 -2.12
N VAL A 98 4.27 -4.96 -3.26
CA VAL A 98 3.63 -5.09 -4.57
C VAL A 98 4.60 -5.62 -5.62
N ILE A 99 4.05 -6.40 -6.54
CA ILE A 99 4.72 -6.80 -7.79
C ILE A 99 3.94 -6.20 -8.94
N ILE A 100 4.67 -5.56 -9.86
CA ILE A 100 4.15 -4.93 -11.08
C ILE A 100 4.71 -5.73 -12.24
N ASP A 101 3.87 -6.50 -12.92
CA ASP A 101 4.29 -7.48 -13.92
C ASP A 101 3.65 -7.16 -15.28
N ILE A 102 4.47 -7.09 -16.33
CA ILE A 102 3.99 -7.03 -17.70
C ILE A 102 3.92 -8.45 -18.23
N LEU A 103 2.70 -8.89 -18.51
CA LEU A 103 2.41 -10.21 -19.05
C LEU A 103 2.03 -10.10 -20.53
N ASP A 104 2.49 -11.05 -21.34
CA ASP A 104 2.01 -11.21 -22.71
C ASP A 104 0.60 -11.83 -22.76
N GLU A 105 0.03 -12.01 -23.96
CA GLU A 105 -1.30 -12.60 -24.16
C GLU A 105 -1.41 -14.06 -23.63
N ARG A 106 -0.26 -14.73 -23.44
CA ARG A 106 -0.18 -16.07 -22.86
C ARG A 106 0.03 -16.04 -21.35
N HIS A 107 -0.07 -14.87 -20.72
CA HIS A 107 0.17 -14.63 -19.31
C HIS A 107 1.60 -14.95 -18.85
N ILE A 108 2.57 -14.85 -19.77
CA ILE A 108 4.00 -15.06 -19.46
C ILE A 108 4.61 -13.71 -19.10
N SER A 109 5.28 -13.65 -17.94
CA SER A 109 6.02 -12.46 -17.51
C SER A 109 7.12 -12.10 -18.49
N ARG A 110 7.11 -10.84 -18.92
CA ARG A 110 8.06 -10.27 -19.86
C ARG A 110 9.00 -9.27 -19.20
N ALA A 111 8.49 -8.55 -18.20
CA ALA A 111 9.25 -7.64 -17.36
C ALA A 111 8.48 -7.42 -16.06
N TYR A 112 9.20 -7.19 -14.96
CA TYR A 112 8.56 -6.91 -13.69
C TYR A 112 9.35 -5.87 -12.88
N ALA A 113 8.64 -5.17 -12.01
CA ALA A 113 9.18 -4.29 -10.99
C ALA A 113 8.55 -4.66 -9.64
N THR A 114 9.26 -4.39 -8.55
CA THR A 114 8.73 -4.61 -7.19
C THR A 114 8.75 -3.31 -6.40
N GLY A 115 7.85 -3.21 -5.44
CA GLY A 115 7.74 -2.05 -4.56
C GLY A 115 7.49 -2.51 -3.14
N LYS A 116 8.29 -2.01 -2.20
CA LYS A 116 8.07 -2.22 -0.77
C LYS A 116 8.06 -0.89 -0.05
N ALA A 117 7.11 -0.73 0.86
CA ALA A 117 7.02 0.44 1.70
C ALA A 117 6.63 0.04 3.11
N GLU A 118 7.22 0.73 4.07
CA GLU A 118 6.87 0.64 5.48
C GLU A 118 6.83 2.06 6.04
N THR A 119 5.81 2.36 6.84
CA THR A 119 5.73 3.60 7.61
C THR A 119 5.14 3.32 8.98
N THR A 120 5.47 4.17 9.93
CA THR A 120 5.04 4.01 11.32
C THR A 120 4.51 5.33 11.86
N VAL A 121 3.52 5.26 12.73
CA VAL A 121 3.04 6.41 13.51
C VAL A 121 2.70 5.99 14.92
N THR A 122 2.94 6.89 15.88
CA THR A 122 2.46 6.73 17.26
C THR A 122 1.22 7.60 17.44
N VAL A 123 0.16 7.02 17.98
CA VAL A 123 -1.10 7.68 18.30
C VAL A 123 -1.22 7.73 19.81
N SER A 124 -1.46 8.92 20.33
CA SER A 124 -1.70 9.13 21.76
C SER A 124 -3.04 8.55 22.17
N GLU A 125 -3.17 8.16 23.44
CA GLU A 125 -4.40 7.58 23.97
C GLU A 125 -5.57 8.57 23.98
N ASP A 126 -5.27 9.85 24.22
CA ASP A 126 -6.20 10.97 24.31
C ASP A 126 -6.69 11.46 22.94
N ALA A 127 -6.16 10.91 21.85
CA ALA A 127 -6.60 11.21 20.50
C ALA A 127 -8.08 10.83 20.33
N SER A 128 -8.90 11.82 19.98
CA SER A 128 -10.29 11.64 19.60
C SER A 128 -10.42 10.74 18.37
N LEU A 129 -11.63 10.19 18.13
CA LEU A 129 -11.88 9.35 16.96
C LEU A 129 -11.53 10.07 15.64
N ALA A 130 -11.87 11.35 15.52
CA ALA A 130 -11.58 12.13 14.32
C ALA A 130 -10.07 12.34 14.12
N GLU A 131 -9.30 12.55 15.20
CA GLU A 131 -7.84 12.63 15.13
C GLU A 131 -7.23 11.30 14.75
N ARG A 132 -7.74 10.18 15.27
CA ARG A 132 -7.31 8.83 14.88
C ARG A 132 -7.53 8.58 13.39
N ASP A 133 -8.71 8.89 12.87
CA ASP A 133 -9.02 8.75 11.44
C ASP A 133 -8.10 9.62 10.56
N ALA A 134 -7.82 10.84 10.99
CA ALA A 134 -6.89 11.73 10.31
C ALA A 134 -5.46 11.17 10.31
N ILE A 135 -4.97 10.68 11.45
CA ILE A 135 -3.65 10.06 11.58
C ILE A 135 -3.53 8.81 10.72
N MET A 136 -4.55 7.94 10.70
CA MET A 136 -4.56 6.74 9.87
C MET A 136 -4.58 7.08 8.38
N SER A 137 -5.34 8.10 7.99
CA SER A 137 -5.36 8.58 6.61
C SER A 137 -4.00 9.13 6.17
N ASP A 138 -3.32 9.86 7.06
CA ASP A 138 -1.97 10.38 6.83
C ASP A 138 -0.92 9.24 6.79
N LEU A 139 -1.03 8.24 7.66
CA LEU A 139 -0.20 7.03 7.64
C LEU A 139 -0.30 6.32 6.28
N THR A 140 -1.51 6.03 5.81
CA THR A 140 -1.73 5.42 4.49
C THR A 140 -1.18 6.31 3.36
N GLY A 141 -1.28 7.63 3.49
CA GLY A 141 -0.73 8.58 2.51
C GLY A 141 0.77 8.57 2.41
N ARG A 142 1.46 8.62 3.55
CA ARG A 142 2.91 8.47 3.60
C ARG A 142 3.33 7.12 3.05
N LEU A 143 2.62 6.05 3.40
CA LEU A 143 2.92 4.70 2.91
C LEU A 143 2.86 4.62 1.38
N LEU A 144 1.81 5.19 0.77
CA LEU A 144 1.70 5.25 -0.68
C LEU A 144 2.80 6.10 -1.34
N LYS A 145 3.15 7.23 -0.73
CA LYS A 145 4.26 8.05 -1.24
C LYS A 145 5.58 7.26 -1.20
N THR A 146 5.88 6.62 -0.08
CA THR A 146 7.07 5.75 0.06
C THR A 146 7.07 4.65 -0.98
N LEU A 147 5.91 4.02 -1.25
CA LEU A 147 5.78 3.00 -2.29
C LEU A 147 6.07 3.57 -3.68
N HIS A 148 5.50 4.73 -4.01
CA HIS A 148 5.71 5.37 -5.30
C HIS A 148 7.19 5.71 -5.53
N ASP A 149 7.85 6.27 -4.52
CA ASP A 149 9.28 6.60 -4.58
C ASP A 149 10.14 5.34 -4.76
N ALA A 150 9.75 4.21 -4.13
CA ALA A 150 10.45 2.93 -4.27
C ALA A 150 10.26 2.27 -5.64
N VAL A 151 9.06 2.37 -6.21
CA VAL A 151 8.68 1.74 -7.50
C VAL A 151 9.23 2.52 -8.69
N THR A 152 9.25 3.85 -8.63
CA THR A 152 9.64 4.73 -9.75
C THR A 152 10.94 4.29 -10.45
N PRO A 153 12.09 4.16 -9.76
CA PRO A 153 13.32 3.77 -10.43
C PRO A 153 13.27 2.33 -10.99
N GLN A 154 12.49 1.44 -10.40
CA GLN A 154 12.30 0.07 -10.88
C GLN A 154 11.50 0.07 -12.19
N VAL A 155 10.42 0.84 -12.26
CA VAL A 155 9.61 1.00 -13.47
C VAL A 155 10.43 1.62 -14.59
N GLU A 156 11.12 2.73 -14.32
CA GLU A 156 11.95 3.44 -15.30
C GLU A 156 13.09 2.58 -15.84
N SER A 157 13.61 1.63 -15.05
CA SER A 157 14.72 0.76 -15.47
C SER A 157 14.24 -0.53 -16.14
N PHE A 158 13.27 -1.23 -15.55
CA PHE A 158 12.90 -2.58 -15.95
C PHE A 158 11.68 -2.63 -16.88
N LEU A 159 10.79 -1.63 -16.81
CA LEU A 159 9.64 -1.53 -17.71
C LEU A 159 9.89 -0.56 -18.86
N ALA A 160 11.07 0.09 -18.93
CA ALA A 160 11.44 1.07 -19.95
C ALA A 160 11.04 0.71 -21.40
N PRO A 161 11.22 -0.55 -21.87
CA PRO A 161 10.84 -0.93 -23.23
C PRO A 161 9.33 -0.86 -23.52
N TYR A 162 8.51 -0.77 -22.49
CA TYR A 162 7.05 -0.71 -22.56
C TYR A 162 6.51 0.68 -22.21
N LEU A 163 7.37 1.64 -21.87
CA LEU A 163 6.97 3.02 -21.59
C LEU A 163 6.90 3.82 -22.90
N HIS A 164 5.86 4.65 -23.03
CA HIS A 164 5.64 5.55 -24.17
C HIS A 164 5.79 7.02 -23.81
#